data_AF-A0A9D8RCZ4-F1
#
_entry.id   AF-A0A9D8RCZ4-F1
#
_cell.length_a   1.000
_cell.length_b   1.000
_cell.length_c   1.000
_cell.angle_alpha   90.00
_cell.angle_beta   90.00
_cell.angle_gamma   90.00
#
_symmetry.space_group_name_H-M   'P 1'
#
loop_
_entity.id
_entity.type
_entity.pdbx_description
1 polymer ?
#
loop_
_entity_poly.entity_id
_entity_poly.type
_entity_poly.pdbx_seq_one_letter_code
_entity_poly.pdbx_strand_id
1 'polypeptide(L)'
;MATIVIDAGHGGYDAGAVNGTRYEKNDNLRMAMAVGERLKRCGVNVIYTRTTDTFVPLLERSRISNNNNADLFVSFHRNSASNPAANGVETLIYTNASNKSLQTAEALQQSLVNVGVQSNRGVKRANLSVLRETNAPALLIELGFISNDQDNELFDNEFDAYADAIARSLAQAVGVNCNPGGGDNGSGNGGNQNTTIRNIQSNLNARYGAGLTVDGIWGPLSKRALIRALQIELNMLYGAGLTVDGIFGPRTKAAVRNLSQGSRGNLVWILQAGLYVKGFETALDSVFGANTATQVRAFQSDNGLTADGIAGPNTFEALMR
;
A
#
# COMPACT_ATOMS: atom_id res chain seq x y z
N MET A 1 12.21 20.88 -16.76
CA MET A 1 11.22 20.14 -15.95
C MET A 1 11.53 18.66 -16.13
N ALA A 2 11.64 17.90 -15.05
CA ALA A 2 11.95 16.48 -15.16
C ALA A 2 10.83 15.74 -15.90
N THR A 3 11.18 14.87 -16.83
CA THR A 3 10.25 14.08 -17.65
C THR A 3 10.36 12.60 -17.31
N ILE A 4 9.23 12.00 -16.92
CA ILE A 4 9.13 10.55 -16.69
C ILE A 4 8.16 9.96 -17.69
N VAL A 5 8.59 8.91 -18.38
CA VAL A 5 7.70 8.10 -19.22
C VAL A 5 7.18 6.92 -18.42
N ILE A 6 5.86 6.84 -18.33
CA ILE A 6 5.11 5.80 -17.65
C ILE A 6 4.55 4.84 -18.68
N ASP A 7 4.98 3.59 -18.58
CA ASP A 7 4.52 2.50 -19.41
C ASP A 7 3.56 1.59 -18.62
N ALA A 8 2.32 1.49 -19.10
CA ALA A 8 1.40 0.48 -18.60
C ALA A 8 1.56 -0.78 -19.46
N GLY A 9 2.19 -1.84 -18.92
CA GLY A 9 2.42 -3.09 -19.63
C GLY A 9 1.16 -3.67 -20.28
N HIS A 10 1.32 -4.44 -21.35
CA HIS A 10 0.22 -5.06 -22.11
C HIS A 10 -0.79 -4.04 -22.68
N GLY A 11 -2.05 -4.44 -22.92
CA GLY A 11 -3.13 -3.58 -23.40
C GLY A 11 -3.79 -4.08 -24.68
N GLY A 12 -5.06 -3.72 -24.88
CA GLY A 12 -5.86 -4.17 -26.01
C GLY A 12 -6.05 -5.69 -25.99
N TYR A 13 -5.64 -6.36 -27.07
CA TYR A 13 -5.73 -7.82 -27.18
C TYR A 13 -4.73 -8.57 -26.28
N ASP A 14 -3.63 -7.91 -25.88
CA ASP A 14 -2.65 -8.47 -24.97
C ASP A 14 -3.14 -8.26 -23.53
N ALA A 15 -3.64 -9.33 -22.91
CA ALA A 15 -4.17 -9.30 -21.56
C ALA A 15 -3.08 -9.28 -20.46
N GLY A 16 -1.86 -9.69 -20.81
CA GLY A 16 -0.88 -10.15 -19.83
C GLY A 16 -1.36 -11.40 -19.08
N ALA A 17 -0.87 -11.58 -17.86
CA ALA A 17 -1.34 -12.63 -16.97
C ALA A 17 -2.80 -12.42 -16.54
N VAL A 18 -3.52 -13.53 -16.32
CA VAL A 18 -4.96 -13.55 -16.00
C VAL A 18 -5.21 -14.42 -14.78
N ASN A 19 -6.02 -13.93 -13.84
CA ASN A 19 -6.54 -14.70 -12.71
C ASN A 19 -8.06 -14.48 -12.60
N GLY A 20 -8.86 -15.45 -13.05
CA GLY A 20 -10.31 -15.32 -13.15
C GLY A 20 -10.71 -14.16 -14.06
N THR A 21 -11.38 -13.14 -13.49
CA THR A 21 -11.80 -11.92 -14.19
C THR A 21 -10.79 -10.76 -14.07
N ARG A 22 -9.66 -10.99 -13.39
CA ARG A 22 -8.59 -10.00 -13.20
C ARG A 22 -7.57 -10.14 -14.33
N TYR A 23 -7.27 -9.04 -15.00
CA TYR A 23 -6.32 -8.97 -16.10
C TYR A 23 -5.18 -8.04 -15.73
N GLU A 24 -3.94 -8.49 -15.92
CA GLU A 24 -2.74 -7.71 -15.65
C GLU A 24 -2.76 -6.35 -16.36
N LYS A 25 -3.18 -6.29 -17.63
CA LYS A 25 -3.28 -5.04 -18.39
C LYS A 25 -4.13 -3.95 -17.70
N ASN A 26 -5.13 -4.34 -16.92
CA ASN A 26 -6.03 -3.43 -16.22
C ASN A 26 -5.38 -2.91 -14.93
N ASP A 27 -4.75 -3.80 -14.16
CA ASP A 27 -3.99 -3.42 -12.96
C ASP A 27 -2.82 -2.49 -13.31
N ASN A 28 -2.09 -2.81 -14.38
CA ASN A 28 -0.97 -2.02 -14.88
C ASN A 28 -1.44 -0.61 -15.25
N LEU A 29 -2.55 -0.50 -16.00
CA LEU A 29 -3.12 0.79 -16.37
C LEU A 29 -3.58 1.58 -15.13
N ARG A 30 -4.28 0.93 -14.20
CA ARG A 30 -4.80 1.57 -12.98
C ARG A 30 -3.64 2.19 -12.18
N MET A 31 -2.59 1.41 -11.91
CA MET A 31 -1.43 1.89 -11.16
C MET A 31 -0.65 2.96 -11.92
N ALA A 32 -0.40 2.76 -13.23
CA ALA A 32 0.30 3.73 -14.07
C ALA A 32 -0.37 5.11 -14.05
N MET A 33 -1.70 5.15 -14.22
CA MET A 33 -2.47 6.40 -14.15
C MET A 33 -2.40 7.03 -12.75
N ALA A 34 -2.59 6.23 -11.70
CA ALA A 34 -2.56 6.71 -10.32
C ALA A 34 -1.20 7.31 -9.91
N VAL A 35 -0.10 6.69 -10.32
CA VAL A 35 1.27 7.20 -10.11
C VAL A 35 1.52 8.45 -10.94
N GLY A 36 1.12 8.44 -12.21
CA GLY A 36 1.34 9.59 -13.08
C GLY A 36 0.59 10.85 -12.63
N GLU A 37 -0.64 10.73 -12.12
CA GLU A 37 -1.38 11.86 -11.55
C GLU A 37 -0.73 12.43 -10.29
N ARG A 38 -0.06 11.59 -9.49
CA ARG A 38 0.72 12.03 -8.32
C ARG A 38 2.00 12.75 -8.72
N LEU A 39 2.71 12.22 -9.72
CA LEU A 39 3.91 12.84 -10.28
C LEU A 39 3.61 14.21 -10.92
N LYS A 40 2.52 14.32 -11.70
CA LYS A 40 2.07 15.60 -12.27
C LYS A 40 1.81 16.66 -11.19
N ARG A 41 1.14 16.27 -10.09
CA ARG A 41 0.91 17.17 -8.93
C ARG A 41 2.20 17.68 -8.29
N CYS A 42 3.28 16.91 -8.40
CA CYS A 42 4.61 17.29 -7.93
C CYS A 42 5.44 18.06 -8.97
N GLY A 43 4.86 18.45 -10.11
CA GLY A 43 5.55 19.22 -11.14
C GLY A 43 6.46 18.39 -12.07
N VAL A 44 6.29 17.07 -12.10
CA VAL A 44 6.95 16.19 -13.08
C VAL A 44 6.14 16.19 -14.38
N ASN A 45 6.82 16.33 -15.51
CA ASN A 45 6.21 16.11 -16.82
C ASN A 45 6.04 14.60 -17.03
N VAL A 46 4.80 14.14 -17.17
CA VAL A 46 4.49 12.70 -17.33
C VAL A 46 4.00 12.42 -18.73
N ILE A 47 4.64 11.46 -19.39
CA ILE A 47 4.25 10.96 -20.71
C ILE A 47 3.85 9.49 -20.57
N TYR A 48 2.69 9.12 -21.07
CA TYR A 48 2.23 7.73 -20.99
C TYR A 48 2.44 7.01 -22.33
N THR A 49 2.82 5.73 -22.29
CA THR A 49 2.77 4.89 -23.50
C THR A 49 1.34 4.61 -23.93
N ARG A 50 0.42 4.48 -22.96
CA ARG A 50 -1.03 4.41 -23.16
C ARG A 50 -1.78 4.94 -21.94
N THR A 51 -2.97 5.52 -22.18
CA THR A 51 -3.89 6.00 -21.14
C THR A 51 -5.23 5.24 -21.14
N THR A 52 -5.42 4.34 -22.10
CA THR A 52 -6.61 3.50 -22.27
C THR A 52 -6.21 2.04 -22.51
N ASP A 53 -7.19 1.16 -22.67
CA ASP A 53 -6.97 -0.26 -23.02
C ASP A 53 -6.60 -0.43 -24.50
N THR A 54 -5.40 0.03 -24.86
CA THR A 54 -4.84 -0.03 -26.21
C THR A 54 -3.52 -0.80 -26.21
N PHE A 55 -3.32 -1.66 -27.20
CA PHE A 55 -2.04 -2.35 -27.38
C PHE A 55 -0.95 -1.39 -27.88
N VAL A 56 0.22 -1.42 -27.24
CA VAL A 56 1.42 -0.71 -27.69
C VAL A 56 2.55 -1.72 -27.92
N PRO A 57 3.15 -1.79 -29.13
CA PRO A 57 4.27 -2.70 -29.41
C PRO A 57 5.49 -2.44 -28.51
N LEU A 58 6.24 -3.49 -28.17
CA LEU A 58 7.38 -3.41 -27.22
C LEU A 58 8.41 -2.35 -27.61
N LEU A 59 8.82 -2.29 -28.89
CA LEU A 59 9.77 -1.29 -29.36
C LEU A 59 9.20 0.13 -29.34
N GLU A 60 7.89 0.27 -29.55
CA GLU A 60 7.23 1.59 -29.55
C GLU A 60 7.23 2.21 -28.16
N ARG A 61 7.08 1.39 -27.10
CA ARG A 61 7.18 1.85 -25.70
C ARG A 61 8.53 2.54 -25.43
N SER A 62 9.64 1.90 -25.83
CA SER A 62 10.98 2.49 -25.71
C SER A 62 11.17 3.71 -26.62
N ARG A 63 10.63 3.69 -27.84
CA ARG A 63 10.70 4.84 -28.75
C ARG A 63 10.00 6.07 -28.20
N ILE A 64 8.83 5.92 -27.58
CA ILE A 64 8.14 7.02 -26.89
C ILE A 64 9.08 7.64 -25.85
N SER A 65 9.79 6.82 -25.08
CA SER A 65 10.77 7.33 -24.10
C SER A 65 11.93 8.06 -24.74
N ASN A 66 12.53 7.47 -25.77
CA ASN A 66 13.72 8.00 -26.42
C ASN A 66 13.42 9.30 -27.18
N ASN A 67 12.30 9.36 -27.89
CA ASN A 67 11.89 10.53 -28.66
C ASN A 67 11.56 11.73 -27.78
N ASN A 68 11.17 11.49 -26.54
CA ASN A 68 10.87 12.55 -25.56
C ASN A 68 12.04 12.87 -24.63
N ASN A 69 13.21 12.27 -24.84
CA ASN A 69 14.41 12.47 -24.01
C ASN A 69 14.10 12.35 -22.50
N ALA A 70 13.33 11.33 -22.12
CA ALA A 70 12.90 11.18 -20.73
C ALA A 70 14.09 11.02 -19.78
N ASP A 71 13.96 11.57 -18.57
CA ASP A 71 14.94 11.42 -17.50
C ASP A 71 14.81 10.05 -16.81
N LEU A 72 13.65 9.41 -16.93
CA LEU A 72 13.36 8.09 -16.39
C LEU A 72 12.25 7.40 -17.18
N PHE A 73 12.39 6.10 -17.40
CA PHE A 73 11.33 5.22 -17.90
C PHE A 73 10.93 4.21 -16.83
N VAL A 74 9.63 4.04 -16.62
CA VAL A 74 9.09 3.06 -15.67
C VAL A 74 7.95 2.28 -16.32
N SER A 75 8.05 0.96 -16.32
CA SER A 75 7.00 0.05 -16.79
C SER A 75 6.33 -0.66 -15.61
N PHE A 76 5.00 -0.73 -15.62
CA PHE A 76 4.19 -1.35 -14.58
C PHE A 76 3.65 -2.70 -15.05
N HIS A 77 3.88 -3.73 -14.24
CA HIS A 77 3.51 -5.12 -14.49
C HIS A 77 2.98 -5.83 -13.22
N ARG A 78 2.35 -6.98 -13.42
CA ARG A 78 2.00 -7.94 -12.37
C ARG A 78 2.68 -9.26 -12.69
N ASN A 79 3.33 -9.85 -11.69
CA ASN A 79 4.03 -11.11 -11.90
C ASN A 79 3.03 -12.27 -11.96
N SER A 80 3.47 -13.43 -12.42
CA SER A 80 2.66 -14.65 -12.40
C SER A 80 3.54 -15.89 -12.32
N ALA A 81 3.07 -16.91 -11.61
CA ALA A 81 3.73 -18.20 -11.52
C ALA A 81 2.73 -19.34 -11.41
N SER A 82 3.14 -20.53 -11.87
CA SER A 82 2.36 -21.76 -11.70
C SER A 82 2.19 -22.17 -10.24
N ASN A 83 3.16 -21.81 -9.39
CA ASN A 83 3.03 -21.97 -7.94
C ASN A 83 2.26 -20.77 -7.36
N PRO A 84 1.00 -20.95 -6.88
CA PRO A 84 0.20 -19.86 -6.35
C PRO A 84 0.76 -19.28 -5.04
N ALA A 85 1.71 -19.95 -4.38
CA ALA A 85 2.40 -19.42 -3.20
C ALA A 85 3.49 -18.40 -3.56
N ALA A 86 3.91 -18.28 -4.82
CA ALA A 86 4.83 -17.22 -5.24
C ALA A 86 4.19 -15.85 -5.03
N ASN A 87 4.88 -14.98 -4.31
CA ASN A 87 4.38 -13.67 -3.91
C ASN A 87 5.51 -12.65 -3.78
N GLY A 88 5.11 -11.39 -3.63
CA GLY A 88 5.97 -10.25 -3.37
C GLY A 88 6.34 -9.46 -4.62
N VAL A 89 6.91 -8.29 -4.38
CA VAL A 89 7.28 -7.32 -5.43
C VAL A 89 8.73 -7.53 -5.87
N GLU A 90 9.03 -7.26 -7.13
CA GLU A 90 10.39 -7.15 -7.68
C GLU A 90 10.48 -5.97 -8.64
N THR A 91 11.70 -5.44 -8.81
CA THR A 91 11.98 -4.45 -9.85
C THR A 91 13.05 -4.99 -10.77
N LEU A 92 12.79 -4.99 -12.08
CA LEU A 92 13.70 -5.42 -13.11
C LEU A 92 14.40 -4.22 -13.76
N ILE A 93 15.70 -4.37 -13.98
CA ILE A 93 16.54 -3.44 -14.73
C ILE A 93 17.26 -4.21 -15.85
N TYR A 94 17.71 -3.50 -16.88
CA TYR A 94 18.47 -4.13 -17.96
C TYR A 94 19.74 -4.83 -17.44
N THR A 95 20.15 -5.92 -18.08
CA THR A 95 21.39 -6.66 -17.76
C THR A 95 22.59 -5.73 -17.60
N ASN A 96 22.76 -4.75 -18.49
CA ASN A 96 23.83 -3.76 -18.44
C ASN A 96 23.31 -2.37 -18.01
N ALA A 97 22.29 -2.33 -17.15
CA ALA A 97 21.68 -1.09 -16.68
C ALA A 97 22.70 -0.17 -15.98
N SER A 98 22.44 1.14 -16.08
CA SER A 98 23.22 2.17 -15.41
C SER A 98 23.13 2.07 -13.88
N ASN A 99 24.10 2.65 -13.18
CA ASN A 99 24.04 2.78 -11.71
C ASN A 99 22.80 3.55 -11.26
N LYS A 100 22.32 4.52 -12.06
CA LYS A 100 21.12 5.28 -11.74
C LYS A 100 19.86 4.40 -11.76
N SER A 101 19.73 3.48 -12.73
CA SER A 101 18.64 2.49 -12.75
C SER A 101 18.68 1.61 -11.50
N LEU A 102 19.87 1.09 -11.13
CA LEU A 102 20.03 0.21 -9.97
C LEU A 102 19.63 0.93 -8.67
N GLN A 103 20.19 2.12 -8.41
CA GLN A 103 19.87 2.90 -7.20
C GLN A 103 18.39 3.27 -7.13
N THR A 104 17.79 3.64 -8.28
CA THR A 104 16.36 3.96 -8.33
C THR A 104 15.51 2.72 -8.05
N ALA A 105 15.87 1.56 -8.61
CA ALA A 105 15.19 0.30 -8.37
C ALA A 105 15.26 -0.13 -6.90
N GLU A 106 16.44 -0.01 -6.26
CA GLU A 106 16.63 -0.37 -4.85
C GLU A 106 15.81 0.54 -3.92
N ALA A 107 15.83 1.85 -4.17
CA ALA A 107 15.04 2.81 -3.39
C ALA A 107 13.53 2.60 -3.56
N LEU A 108 13.09 2.32 -4.79
CA LEU A 108 11.69 2.02 -5.09
C LEU A 108 11.25 0.73 -4.40
N GLN A 109 12.08 -0.31 -4.47
CA GLN A 109 11.82 -1.58 -3.83
C GLN A 109 11.68 -1.43 -2.32
N GLN A 110 12.57 -0.67 -1.69
CA GLN A 110 12.46 -0.37 -0.26
C GLN A 110 11.20 0.45 0.07
N SER A 111 10.81 1.36 -0.81
CA SER A 111 9.58 2.15 -0.63
C SER A 111 8.33 1.27 -0.66
N LEU A 112 8.28 0.26 -1.54
CA LEU A 112 7.21 -0.73 -1.59
C LEU A 112 7.22 -1.65 -0.36
N VAL A 113 8.39 -2.03 0.15
CA VAL A 113 8.49 -2.75 1.43
C VAL A 113 7.85 -1.96 2.57
N ASN A 114 8.05 -0.65 2.58
CA ASN A 114 7.45 0.24 3.58
C ASN A 114 5.93 0.41 3.44
N VAL A 115 5.33 -0.05 2.33
CA VAL A 115 3.87 -0.19 2.17
C VAL A 115 3.35 -1.49 2.79
N GLY A 116 4.22 -2.45 3.10
CA GLY A 116 3.82 -3.73 3.70
C GLY A 116 3.38 -4.77 2.67
N VAL A 117 4.11 -4.87 1.55
CA VAL A 117 4.07 -6.02 0.63
C VAL A 117 4.28 -7.37 1.35
N GLN A 118 3.93 -8.49 0.74
CA GLN A 118 4.20 -9.81 1.34
C GLN A 118 5.70 -10.13 1.42
N SER A 119 6.43 -9.89 0.33
CA SER A 119 7.85 -10.22 0.24
C SER A 119 8.60 -9.22 -0.62
N ASN A 120 9.84 -8.93 -0.22
CA ASN A 120 10.81 -8.19 -1.01
C ASN A 120 11.64 -9.17 -1.83
N ARG A 121 11.40 -9.25 -3.13
CA ARG A 121 12.15 -10.15 -4.04
C ARG A 121 13.38 -9.48 -4.67
N GLY A 122 13.66 -8.24 -4.27
CA GLY A 122 14.83 -7.47 -4.66
C GLY A 122 14.78 -6.92 -6.09
N VAL A 123 15.93 -6.40 -6.51
CA VAL A 123 16.18 -5.93 -7.88
C VAL A 123 16.77 -7.07 -8.70
N LYS A 124 16.25 -7.27 -9.91
CA LYS A 124 16.73 -8.31 -10.84
C LYS A 124 17.21 -7.71 -12.14
N ARG A 125 18.17 -8.38 -12.76
CA ARG A 125 18.69 -8.03 -14.09
C ARG A 125 18.04 -8.92 -15.14
N ALA A 126 17.50 -8.31 -16.20
CA ALA A 126 16.86 -9.04 -17.29
C ALA A 126 17.08 -8.35 -18.64
N ASN A 127 17.07 -9.14 -19.72
CA ASN A 127 17.26 -8.65 -21.09
C ASN A 127 15.91 -8.35 -21.79
N LEU A 128 15.04 -7.58 -21.13
CA LEU A 128 13.72 -7.24 -21.65
C LEU A 128 13.81 -6.10 -22.67
N SER A 129 13.06 -6.20 -23.78
CA SER A 129 13.12 -5.21 -24.87
C SER A 129 12.86 -3.78 -24.39
N VAL A 130 11.83 -3.59 -23.56
CA VAL A 130 11.46 -2.25 -23.03
C VAL A 130 12.55 -1.63 -22.14
N LEU A 131 13.44 -2.45 -21.56
CA LEU A 131 14.56 -1.98 -20.74
C LEU A 131 15.84 -1.81 -21.58
N ARG A 132 16.10 -2.74 -22.50
CA ARG A 132 17.31 -2.74 -23.34
C ARG A 132 17.31 -1.60 -24.35
N GLU A 133 16.17 -1.33 -24.98
CA GLU A 133 16.06 -0.37 -26.09
C GLU A 133 15.78 1.08 -25.63
N THR A 134 15.72 1.31 -24.31
CA THR A 134 15.44 2.62 -23.71
C THR A 134 16.74 3.30 -23.30
N ASN A 135 16.95 4.54 -23.77
CA ASN A 135 18.17 5.33 -23.52
C ASN A 135 18.23 5.90 -22.10
N ALA A 136 17.07 6.26 -21.55
CA ALA A 136 16.94 6.74 -20.18
C ALA A 136 17.24 5.60 -19.17
N PRO A 137 17.57 5.90 -17.90
CA PRO A 137 17.42 4.93 -16.83
C PRO A 137 16.02 4.29 -16.89
N ALA A 138 15.96 2.96 -16.91
CA ALA A 138 14.74 2.20 -17.16
C ALA A 138 14.50 1.14 -16.09
N LEU A 139 13.23 1.03 -15.68
CA LEU A 139 12.74 0.14 -14.63
C LEU A 139 11.50 -0.59 -15.14
N LEU A 140 11.32 -1.85 -14.74
CA LEU A 140 10.05 -2.55 -14.83
C LEU A 140 9.67 -3.07 -13.44
N ILE A 141 8.51 -2.69 -12.94
CA ILE A 141 8.06 -3.00 -11.59
C ILE A 141 7.03 -4.12 -11.69
N GLU A 142 7.29 -5.21 -10.98
CA GLU A 142 6.33 -6.28 -10.73
C GLU A 142 5.63 -6.02 -9.39
N LEU A 143 4.38 -5.56 -9.43
CA LEU A 143 3.63 -5.07 -8.26
C LEU A 143 2.99 -6.20 -7.43
N GLY A 144 3.65 -7.37 -7.38
CA GLY A 144 3.11 -8.59 -6.79
C GLY A 144 2.53 -9.54 -7.83
N PHE A 145 2.29 -10.79 -7.42
CA PHE A 145 1.83 -11.86 -8.29
C PHE A 145 0.32 -11.79 -8.46
N ILE A 146 -0.17 -11.66 -9.70
CA ILE A 146 -1.62 -11.73 -9.99
C ILE A 146 -2.19 -13.12 -9.70
N SER A 147 -1.33 -14.15 -9.74
CA SER A 147 -1.64 -15.54 -9.40
C SER A 147 -1.69 -15.81 -7.89
N ASN A 148 -1.46 -14.80 -7.04
CA ASN A 148 -1.49 -14.91 -5.59
C ASN A 148 -2.58 -14.01 -4.99
N ASP A 149 -3.55 -14.63 -4.31
CA ASP A 149 -4.72 -13.90 -3.77
C ASP A 149 -4.32 -12.84 -2.74
N GLN A 150 -3.29 -13.09 -1.95
CA GLN A 150 -2.86 -12.14 -0.92
C GLN A 150 -2.17 -10.90 -1.52
N ASP A 151 -1.40 -11.06 -2.60
CA ASP A 151 -0.84 -9.90 -3.33
C ASP A 151 -1.95 -9.11 -4.03
N ASN A 152 -2.99 -9.78 -4.53
CA ASN A 152 -4.17 -9.14 -5.09
C ASN A 152 -4.92 -8.30 -4.04
N GLU A 153 -5.17 -8.86 -2.86
CA GLU A 153 -5.80 -8.13 -1.76
C GLU A 153 -4.95 -6.93 -1.30
N LEU A 154 -3.62 -7.09 -1.18
CA LEU A 154 -2.75 -5.98 -0.81
C LEU A 154 -2.71 -4.89 -1.87
N PHE A 155 -2.64 -5.26 -3.15
CA PHE A 155 -2.68 -4.30 -4.24
C PHE A 155 -3.98 -3.48 -4.26
N ASP A 156 -5.11 -4.08 -3.88
CA ASP A 156 -6.40 -3.38 -3.84
C ASP A 156 -6.57 -2.57 -2.55
N ASN A 157 -6.25 -3.13 -1.39
CA ASN A 157 -6.45 -2.48 -0.09
C ASN A 157 -5.43 -1.36 0.18
N GLU A 158 -4.22 -1.47 -0.36
CA GLU A 158 -3.13 -0.50 -0.17
C GLU A 158 -2.80 0.25 -1.47
N PHE A 159 -3.73 0.27 -2.44
CA PHE A 159 -3.52 0.80 -3.79
C PHE A 159 -2.92 2.21 -3.81
N ASP A 160 -3.49 3.13 -3.03
CA ASP A 160 -3.02 4.51 -2.96
C ASP A 160 -1.64 4.62 -2.31
N ALA A 161 -1.34 3.76 -1.34
CA ALA A 161 -0.03 3.74 -0.69
C ALA A 161 1.06 3.20 -1.62
N TYR A 162 0.76 2.19 -2.44
CA TYR A 162 1.65 1.78 -3.54
C TYR A 162 1.91 2.97 -4.47
N ALA A 163 0.85 3.63 -4.95
CA ALA A 163 0.97 4.74 -5.88
C ALA A 163 1.77 5.92 -5.29
N ASP A 164 1.56 6.24 -4.01
CA ASP A 164 2.31 7.28 -3.30
C ASP A 164 3.78 6.91 -3.08
N ALA A 165 4.06 5.65 -2.69
CA ALA A 165 5.43 5.17 -2.50
C ALA A 165 6.21 5.20 -3.81
N ILE A 166 5.61 4.71 -4.89
CA ILE A 166 6.21 4.71 -6.22
C ILE A 166 6.41 6.14 -6.72
N ALA A 167 5.38 7.00 -6.68
CA ALA A 167 5.49 8.38 -7.16
C ALA A 167 6.56 9.17 -6.40
N ARG A 168 6.66 9.03 -5.07
CA ARG A 168 7.73 9.66 -4.28
C ARG A 168 9.11 9.19 -4.71
N SER A 169 9.30 7.89 -4.84
CA SER A 169 10.59 7.30 -5.22
C SER A 169 11.03 7.75 -6.62
N LEU A 170 10.10 7.73 -7.59
CA LEU A 170 10.37 8.17 -8.96
C LEU A 170 10.66 9.68 -9.05
N ALA A 171 9.89 10.52 -8.35
CA ALA A 171 10.13 11.96 -8.29
C ALA A 171 11.51 12.27 -7.69
N GLN A 172 11.85 11.63 -6.58
CA GLN A 172 13.17 11.79 -5.94
C GLN A 172 14.30 11.35 -6.88
N ALA A 173 14.09 10.28 -7.65
CA ALA A 173 15.08 9.79 -8.61
C ALA A 173 15.40 10.84 -9.70
N VAL A 174 14.44 11.69 -10.07
CA VAL A 174 14.65 12.78 -11.03
C VAL A 174 14.85 14.15 -10.35
N GLY A 175 15.16 14.17 -9.05
CA GLY A 175 15.51 15.39 -8.31
C GLY A 175 14.31 16.26 -7.91
N VAL A 176 13.09 15.73 -7.94
CA VAL A 176 11.87 16.43 -7.53
C VAL A 176 11.44 15.97 -6.14
N ASN A 177 11.28 16.91 -5.21
CA ASN A 177 10.72 16.62 -3.89
C ASN A 177 9.19 16.51 -4.00
N CYS A 178 8.64 15.36 -3.65
CA CYS A 178 7.22 15.05 -3.85
C CYS A 178 6.62 14.48 -2.56
N ASN A 179 5.45 14.98 -2.14
CA ASN A 179 4.66 14.39 -1.06
C ASN A 179 3.20 14.20 -1.52
N PRO A 180 2.91 13.13 -2.28
CA PRO A 180 1.62 12.94 -2.97
C PRO A 180 0.49 12.47 -2.05
N GLY A 181 0.82 11.87 -0.89
CA GLY A 181 -0.15 11.40 0.11
C GLY A 181 -0.65 12.50 1.07
N GLY A 182 -0.24 13.76 0.85
CA GLY A 182 -0.71 14.91 1.60
C GLY A 182 -2.12 15.32 1.17
N GLY A 183 -3.13 14.55 1.55
CA GLY A 183 -4.43 15.14 1.87
C GLY A 183 -4.20 16.16 2.99
N ASP A 184 -4.82 17.33 2.86
CA ASP A 184 -4.75 18.49 3.75
C ASP A 184 -4.23 18.14 5.15
N ASN A 185 -3.00 18.57 5.47
CA ASN A 185 -2.55 18.63 6.85
C ASN A 185 -3.44 19.66 7.53
N GLY A 186 -4.61 19.20 7.99
CA GLY A 186 -5.46 19.91 8.91
C GLY A 186 -4.55 20.39 10.03
N SER A 187 -4.28 21.69 10.02
CA SER A 187 -3.54 22.40 11.04
C SER A 187 -4.36 22.32 12.32
N GLY A 188 -4.15 21.22 13.06
CA GLY A 188 -4.87 20.87 14.28
C GLY A 188 -3.93 20.14 15.23
N ASN A 189 -3.22 20.89 16.07
CA ASN A 189 -2.53 20.43 17.27
C ASN A 189 -1.49 19.27 17.10
N GLY A 190 -0.58 19.43 16.14
CA GLY A 190 0.35 18.38 15.67
C GLY A 190 1.45 17.87 16.63
N GLY A 191 1.58 18.42 17.86
CA GLY A 191 2.59 17.96 18.83
C GLY A 191 2.16 16.70 19.60
N ASN A 192 0.90 16.67 20.04
CA ASN A 192 0.37 15.57 20.86
C ASN A 192 0.01 14.36 20.01
N GLN A 193 -0.60 14.57 18.82
CA GLN A 193 -0.99 13.46 17.94
C GLN A 193 0.20 12.64 17.42
N ASN A 194 1.28 13.32 17.02
CA ASN A 194 2.50 12.65 16.58
C ASN A 194 3.09 11.77 17.72
N THR A 195 3.11 12.31 18.94
CA THR A 195 3.58 11.57 20.13
C THR A 195 2.70 10.33 20.40
N THR A 196 1.38 10.46 20.30
CA THR A 196 0.47 9.32 20.48
C THR A 196 0.64 8.27 19.39
N ILE A 197 0.80 8.65 18.12
CA ILE A 197 1.06 7.67 17.05
C ILE A 197 2.37 6.92 17.32
N ARG A 198 3.45 7.61 17.71
CA ARG A 198 4.71 6.97 18.12
C ARG A 198 4.51 6.01 19.29
N ASN A 199 3.66 6.36 20.26
CA ASN A 199 3.33 5.48 21.36
C ASN A 199 2.54 4.25 20.90
N ILE A 200 1.60 4.39 19.97
CA ILE A 200 0.88 3.26 19.39
C ILE A 200 1.87 2.34 18.65
N GLN A 201 2.72 2.87 17.78
CA GLN A 201 3.77 2.11 17.07
C GLN A 201 4.70 1.39 18.05
N SER A 202 5.14 2.07 19.12
CA SER A 202 5.99 1.48 20.16
C SER A 202 5.29 0.35 20.92
N ASN A 203 4.00 0.52 21.25
CA ASN A 203 3.21 -0.54 21.89
C ASN A 203 2.99 -1.74 20.96
N LEU A 204 2.75 -1.50 19.66
CA LEU A 204 2.64 -2.58 18.67
C LEU A 204 3.95 -3.36 18.56
N ASN A 205 5.10 -2.68 18.58
CA ASN A 205 6.41 -3.33 18.64
C ASN A 205 6.60 -4.15 19.91
N ALA A 206 6.34 -3.54 21.07
CA ALA A 206 6.60 -4.17 22.37
C ALA A 206 5.67 -5.36 22.66
N ARG A 207 4.38 -5.26 22.32
CA ARG A 207 3.37 -6.28 22.63
C ARG A 207 3.28 -7.38 21.57
N TYR A 208 3.53 -7.04 20.30
CA TYR A 208 3.25 -7.93 19.17
C TYR A 208 4.44 -8.15 18.24
N GLY A 209 5.62 -7.60 18.54
CA GLY A 209 6.82 -7.77 17.72
C GLY A 209 6.68 -7.19 16.31
N ALA A 210 5.95 -6.07 16.17
CA ALA A 210 5.55 -5.54 14.87
C ALA A 210 6.71 -5.03 13.98
N GLY A 211 7.88 -4.74 14.54
CA GLY A 211 9.07 -4.31 13.77
C GLY A 211 8.93 -2.96 13.06
N LEU A 212 8.02 -2.10 13.53
CA LEU A 212 7.75 -0.78 12.97
C LEU A 212 8.90 0.20 13.28
N THR A 213 9.20 1.09 12.33
CA THR A 213 9.87 2.34 12.65
C THR A 213 8.92 3.23 13.47
N VAL A 214 9.42 3.78 14.59
CA VAL A 214 8.64 4.68 15.45
C VAL A 214 8.84 6.11 15.00
N ASP A 215 8.18 6.49 13.90
CA ASP A 215 8.34 7.79 13.23
C ASP A 215 7.19 8.76 13.49
N GLY A 216 6.04 8.26 13.98
CA GLY A 216 4.82 9.03 14.19
C GLY A 216 3.96 9.16 12.93
N ILE A 217 4.25 8.38 11.90
CA ILE A 217 3.49 8.33 10.64
C ILE A 217 2.59 7.10 10.66
N TRP A 218 1.27 7.30 10.68
CA TRP A 218 0.32 6.21 10.57
C TRP A 218 0.18 5.75 9.12
N GLY A 219 1.11 4.90 8.68
CA GLY A 219 1.12 4.30 7.35
C GLY A 219 0.59 2.85 7.29
N PRO A 220 0.59 2.25 6.10
CA PRO A 220 0.16 0.87 5.85
C PRO A 220 0.77 -0.17 6.79
N LEU A 221 2.07 -0.06 7.11
CA LEU A 221 2.73 -0.96 8.05
C LEU A 221 2.13 -0.86 9.46
N SER A 222 1.82 0.36 9.92
CA SER A 222 1.20 0.57 11.24
C SER A 222 -0.23 0.01 11.27
N LYS A 223 -1.01 0.24 10.20
CA LYS A 223 -2.34 -0.35 10.02
C LYS A 223 -2.28 -1.89 10.02
N ARG A 224 -1.37 -2.48 9.23
CA ARG A 224 -1.14 -3.93 9.15
C ARG A 224 -0.74 -4.49 10.52
N ALA A 225 0.13 -3.82 11.25
CA ALA A 225 0.52 -4.21 12.59
C ALA A 225 -0.65 -4.20 13.58
N LEU A 226 -1.55 -3.21 13.49
CA LEU A 226 -2.76 -3.17 14.32
C LEU A 226 -3.71 -4.32 14.00
N ILE A 227 -3.86 -4.68 12.72
CA ILE A 227 -4.67 -5.85 12.31
C ILE A 227 -4.02 -7.16 12.77
N ARG A 228 -2.70 -7.30 12.67
CA ARG A 228 -1.96 -8.46 13.21
C ARG A 228 -2.19 -8.60 14.72
N ALA A 229 -2.12 -7.48 15.45
CA ALA A 229 -2.42 -7.46 16.89
C ALA A 229 -3.84 -7.97 17.17
N LEU A 230 -4.83 -7.53 16.39
CA LEU A 230 -6.21 -8.03 16.51
C LEU A 230 -6.29 -9.54 16.27
N GLN A 231 -5.69 -10.03 15.18
CA GLN A 231 -5.69 -11.46 14.84
C GLN A 231 -5.02 -12.31 15.94
N ILE A 232 -3.91 -11.83 16.52
CA ILE A 232 -3.22 -12.48 17.64
C ILE A 232 -4.13 -12.57 18.86
N GLU A 233 -4.76 -11.45 19.25
CA GLU A 233 -5.65 -11.42 20.43
C GLU A 233 -6.89 -12.30 20.24
N LEU A 234 -7.51 -12.28 19.05
CA LEU A 234 -8.64 -13.15 18.75
C LEU A 234 -8.26 -14.64 18.78
N ASN A 235 -7.07 -14.99 18.29
CA ASN A 235 -6.55 -16.35 18.39
C ASN A 235 -6.29 -16.77 19.84
N MET A 236 -5.65 -15.90 20.62
CA MET A 236 -5.28 -16.21 22.00
C MET A 236 -6.50 -16.30 22.93
N LEU A 237 -7.45 -15.38 22.81
CA LEU A 237 -8.60 -15.29 23.72
C LEU A 237 -9.72 -16.24 23.33
N TYR A 238 -9.90 -16.52 22.03
CA TYR A 238 -11.07 -17.25 21.53
C TYR A 238 -10.73 -18.48 20.70
N GLY A 239 -9.45 -18.84 20.53
CA GLY A 239 -9.05 -19.98 19.71
C GLY A 239 -9.46 -19.86 18.24
N ALA A 240 -9.50 -18.63 17.70
CA ALA A 240 -10.12 -18.34 16.40
C ALA A 240 -9.43 -19.00 15.18
N GLY A 241 -8.20 -19.48 15.31
CA GLY A 241 -7.48 -20.19 14.24
C GLY A 241 -7.25 -19.33 12.98
N LEU A 242 -7.06 -18.02 13.16
CA LEU A 242 -6.78 -17.05 12.11
C LEU A 242 -5.31 -17.12 11.71
N THR A 243 -5.04 -16.94 10.42
CA THR A 243 -3.71 -16.55 9.96
C THR A 243 -3.40 -15.14 10.46
N VAL A 244 -2.19 -14.92 10.97
CA VAL A 244 -1.72 -13.59 11.40
C VAL A 244 -0.98 -12.93 10.24
N ASP A 245 -1.75 -12.50 9.24
CA ASP A 245 -1.26 -11.89 8.00
C ASP A 245 -1.34 -10.36 8.02
N GLY A 246 -2.16 -9.79 8.89
CA GLY A 246 -2.44 -8.35 8.95
C GLY A 246 -3.46 -7.85 7.94
N ILE A 247 -4.25 -8.74 7.34
CA ILE A 247 -5.36 -8.39 6.45
C ILE A 247 -6.70 -8.62 7.17
N PHE A 248 -7.56 -7.59 7.16
CA PHE A 248 -8.90 -7.69 7.73
C PHE A 248 -9.86 -8.34 6.72
N GLY A 249 -9.77 -9.67 6.59
CA GLY A 249 -10.62 -10.46 5.71
C GLY A 249 -11.90 -10.99 6.37
N PRO A 250 -12.76 -11.72 5.62
CA PRO A 250 -14.01 -12.29 6.14
C PRO A 250 -13.83 -13.20 7.36
N ARG A 251 -12.72 -13.96 7.43
CA ARG A 251 -12.41 -14.81 8.60
C ARG A 251 -12.12 -14.00 9.84
N THR A 252 -11.30 -12.94 9.72
CA THR A 252 -11.02 -12.02 10.83
C THR A 252 -12.29 -11.33 11.27
N LYS A 253 -13.11 -10.83 10.33
CA LYS A 253 -14.42 -10.24 10.63
C LYS A 253 -15.31 -11.19 11.43
N ALA A 254 -15.45 -12.44 10.99
CA ALA A 254 -16.29 -13.44 11.65
C ALA A 254 -15.81 -13.81 13.07
N ALA A 255 -14.52 -13.67 13.35
CA ALA A 255 -13.94 -13.95 14.66
C ALA A 255 -14.12 -12.83 15.68
N VAL A 256 -14.41 -11.60 15.24
CA VAL A 256 -14.59 -10.44 16.14
C VAL A 256 -15.77 -10.68 17.09
N ARG A 257 -15.53 -10.39 18.38
CA ARG A 257 -16.56 -10.39 19.43
C ARG A 257 -16.91 -8.95 19.81
N ASN A 258 -18.16 -8.73 20.21
CA ASN A 258 -18.63 -7.40 20.58
C ASN A 258 -17.88 -6.88 21.81
N LEU A 259 -17.32 -5.67 21.69
CA LEU A 259 -16.81 -4.89 22.81
C LEU A 259 -17.82 -3.80 23.15
N SER A 260 -18.06 -3.59 24.44
CA SER A 260 -19.02 -2.61 24.94
C SER A 260 -18.55 -2.06 26.28
N GLN A 261 -19.30 -1.10 26.83
CA GLN A 261 -18.93 -0.47 28.09
C GLN A 261 -18.73 -1.51 29.21
N GLY A 262 -17.57 -1.45 29.86
CA GLY A 262 -17.14 -2.44 30.86
C GLY A 262 -16.14 -3.48 30.32
N SER A 263 -16.04 -3.67 29.00
CA SER A 263 -14.96 -4.47 28.40
C SER A 263 -13.59 -3.89 28.74
N ARG A 264 -12.57 -4.76 28.86
CA ARG A 264 -11.19 -4.38 29.18
C ARG A 264 -10.17 -5.23 28.42
N GLY A 265 -8.93 -4.75 28.37
CA GLY A 265 -7.78 -5.50 27.86
C GLY A 265 -7.37 -5.11 26.43
N ASN A 266 -6.50 -5.92 25.84
CA ASN A 266 -5.82 -5.58 24.60
C ASN A 266 -6.77 -5.37 23.40
N LEU A 267 -7.87 -6.12 23.30
CA LEU A 267 -8.88 -5.89 22.25
C LEU A 267 -9.52 -4.49 22.35
N VAL A 268 -9.73 -3.99 23.57
CA VAL A 268 -10.22 -2.62 23.78
C VAL A 268 -9.14 -1.61 23.41
N TRP A 269 -7.88 -1.87 23.78
CA TRP A 269 -6.77 -1.00 23.38
C TRP A 269 -6.63 -0.90 21.86
N ILE A 270 -6.76 -2.02 21.14
CA ILE A 270 -6.72 -2.06 19.66
C ILE A 270 -7.86 -1.25 19.06
N LEU A 271 -9.09 -1.37 19.61
CA LEU A 271 -10.23 -0.55 19.21
C LEU A 271 -9.93 0.95 19.42
N GLN A 272 -9.46 1.31 20.61
CA GLN A 272 -9.14 2.70 20.96
C GLN A 272 -8.04 3.27 20.05
N ALA A 273 -6.99 2.49 19.76
CA ALA A 273 -5.94 2.87 18.83
C ALA A 273 -6.47 3.08 17.40
N GLY A 274 -7.32 2.17 16.92
CA GLY A 274 -7.98 2.31 15.61
C GLY A 274 -8.87 3.54 15.51
N LEU A 275 -9.64 3.84 16.57
CA LEU A 275 -10.46 5.05 16.65
C LEU A 275 -9.59 6.31 16.63
N TYR A 276 -8.52 6.33 17.42
CA TYR A 276 -7.60 7.46 17.51
C TYR A 276 -7.03 7.85 16.14
N VAL A 277 -6.54 6.86 15.37
CA VAL A 277 -5.92 7.12 14.07
C VAL A 277 -6.93 7.53 12.99
N LYS A 278 -8.23 7.32 13.23
CA LYS A 278 -9.33 7.84 12.41
C LYS A 278 -9.86 9.19 12.89
N GLY A 279 -9.21 9.80 13.89
CA GLY A 279 -9.56 11.12 14.42
C GLY A 279 -10.50 11.14 15.62
N PHE A 280 -10.78 9.98 16.23
CA PHE A 280 -11.69 9.87 17.38
C PHE A 280 -10.90 9.74 18.69
N GLU A 281 -10.97 10.78 19.53
CA GLU A 281 -10.13 10.90 20.73
C GLU A 281 -10.53 9.90 21.83
N THR A 282 -9.65 8.93 22.09
CA THR A 282 -9.80 7.91 23.16
C THR A 282 -8.60 7.90 24.10
N ALA A 283 -8.79 7.39 25.33
CA ALA A 283 -7.77 7.40 26.39
C ALA A 283 -6.64 6.34 26.25
N LEU A 284 -6.68 5.46 25.24
CA LEU A 284 -5.73 4.34 25.02
C LEU A 284 -5.37 3.55 26.30
N ASP A 285 -6.33 3.39 27.20
CA ASP A 285 -6.16 2.86 28.56
C ASP A 285 -6.58 1.39 28.70
N SER A 286 -7.01 0.76 27.60
CA SER A 286 -7.53 -0.61 27.58
C SER A 286 -8.85 -0.79 28.36
N VAL A 287 -9.58 0.30 28.66
CA VAL A 287 -10.85 0.26 29.36
C VAL A 287 -11.95 0.88 28.50
N PHE A 288 -12.99 0.09 28.20
CA PHE A 288 -14.11 0.57 27.40
C PHE A 288 -15.05 1.34 28.35
N GLY A 289 -14.75 2.62 28.55
CA GLY A 289 -15.54 3.53 29.37
C GLY A 289 -16.59 4.31 28.57
N ALA A 290 -17.25 5.25 29.24
CA ALA A 290 -18.26 6.11 28.61
C ALA A 290 -17.70 6.93 27.43
N ASN A 291 -16.47 7.46 27.54
CA ASN A 291 -15.82 8.15 26.43
C ASN A 291 -15.62 7.23 25.21
N THR A 292 -15.12 6.01 25.40
CA THR A 292 -14.97 5.04 24.31
C THR A 292 -16.31 4.70 23.65
N ALA A 293 -17.38 4.53 24.44
CA ALA A 293 -18.73 4.32 23.89
C ALA A 293 -19.21 5.49 23.04
N THR A 294 -18.96 6.73 23.47
CA THR A 294 -19.26 7.94 22.70
C THR A 294 -18.49 7.97 21.39
N GLN A 295 -17.18 7.69 21.41
CA GLN A 295 -16.36 7.66 20.20
C GLN A 295 -16.77 6.55 19.22
N VAL A 296 -17.16 5.37 19.73
CA VAL A 296 -17.69 4.29 18.87
C VAL A 296 -18.98 4.72 18.18
N ARG A 297 -19.91 5.39 18.87
CA ARG A 297 -21.15 5.90 18.24
C ARG A 297 -20.87 6.94 17.18
N ALA A 298 -19.96 7.87 17.46
CA ALA A 298 -19.56 8.90 16.49
C ALA A 298 -18.96 8.26 15.24
N PHE A 299 -17.99 7.34 15.41
CA PHE A 299 -17.39 6.61 14.31
C PHE A 299 -18.42 5.80 13.51
N GLN A 300 -19.33 5.09 14.18
CA GLN A 300 -20.39 4.34 13.52
C GLN A 300 -21.29 5.25 12.67
N SER A 301 -21.69 6.40 13.23
CA SER A 301 -22.50 7.41 12.51
C SER A 301 -21.79 7.92 11.25
N ASP A 302 -20.52 8.29 11.37
CA ASP A 302 -19.72 8.85 10.26
C ASP A 302 -19.47 7.82 9.15
N ASN A 303 -19.59 6.53 9.45
CA ASN A 303 -19.38 5.43 8.52
C ASN A 303 -20.70 4.74 8.09
N GLY A 304 -21.85 5.34 8.35
CA GLY A 304 -23.15 4.81 7.93
C GLY A 304 -23.55 3.48 8.60
N LEU A 305 -23.01 3.21 9.79
CA LEU A 305 -23.35 2.05 10.62
C LEU A 305 -24.40 2.42 11.67
N THR A 306 -25.05 1.42 12.27
CA THR A 306 -25.91 1.62 13.45
C THR A 306 -25.05 2.16 14.61
N ALA A 307 -25.36 3.36 15.08
CA ALA A 307 -24.64 4.04 16.17
C ALA A 307 -25.07 3.55 17.56
N ASP A 308 -24.91 2.25 17.83
CA ASP A 308 -25.29 1.61 19.10
C ASP A 308 -24.22 1.75 20.22
N GLY A 309 -22.98 2.09 19.85
CA GLY A 309 -21.85 2.20 20.78
C GLY A 309 -21.23 0.85 21.15
N ILE A 310 -21.57 -0.20 20.41
CA ILE A 310 -21.02 -1.55 20.55
C ILE A 310 -20.08 -1.79 19.38
N ALA A 311 -18.79 -1.99 19.67
CA ALA A 311 -17.81 -2.28 18.64
C ALA A 311 -17.86 -3.77 18.26
N GLY A 312 -18.67 -4.10 17.25
CA GLY A 312 -18.81 -5.44 16.69
C GLY A 312 -18.10 -5.62 15.33
N PRO A 313 -18.32 -6.75 14.63
CA PRO A 313 -17.65 -7.09 13.38
C PRO A 313 -17.69 -5.99 12.29
N ASN A 314 -18.83 -5.31 12.11
CA ASN A 314 -18.97 -4.24 11.12
C ASN A 314 -18.21 -2.97 11.53
N THR A 315 -18.18 -2.66 12.84
CA THR A 315 -17.39 -1.53 13.35
C THR A 315 -15.90 -1.77 13.13
N PHE A 316 -15.39 -2.97 13.46
CA PHE A 316 -13.99 -3.31 13.20
C PHE A 316 -13.66 -3.37 11.70
N GLU A 317 -14.57 -3.85 10.86
CA GLU A 317 -14.38 -3.83 9.41
C GLU A 317 -14.21 -2.40 8.87
N ALA A 318 -15.09 -1.48 9.26
CA ALA A 318 -14.97 -0.08 8.86
C ALA A 318 -13.70 0.57 9.44
N LEU A 319 -13.32 0.18 10.65
CA LEU A 319 -12.16 0.75 11.34
C LEU A 319 -10.84 0.33 10.71
N MET A 320 -10.76 -0.92 10.25
CA MET A 320 -9.53 -1.57 9.77
C MET A 320 -9.38 -1.52 8.25
N ARG A 321 -10.37 -1.03 7.52
CA ARG A 321 -10.28 -0.67 6.10
C ARG A 321 -9.74 0.75 5.94
#